data_AF-A0A0C9U2N2-F1
#
_entry.id   AF-A0A0C9U2N2-F1
#
_cell.length_a   1.000
_cell.length_b   1.000
_cell.length_c   1.000
_cell.angle_alpha   90.00
_cell.angle_beta   90.00
_cell.angle_gamma   90.00
#
_symmetry.space_group_name_H-M   'P 1'
#
loop_
_entity.id
_entity.type
_entity.pdbx_description
1 polymer ?
#
loop_
_entity_poly.entity_id
_entity_poly.type
_entity_poly.pdbx_seq_one_letter_code
_entity_poly.pdbx_strand_id
1 'polypeptide(L)' 'KKAGEGLSDRIVEGTVKFGGGSLIMWGCMTWEGAGMACKIDGRMDADLYVQILEDELQQSLEYFNKSPEDILF' A
#
# COMPACT_ATOMS: atom_id res chain seq x y z
N LYS A 1 33.20 1.97 -20.86
CA LYS A 1 32.25 2.57 -19.88
C LYS A 1 32.89 3.85 -19.35
N LYS A 2 32.20 5.01 -19.35
CA LYS A 2 32.74 6.25 -18.77
C LYS A 2 32.39 6.32 -17.27
N ALA A 3 33.26 6.94 -16.46
CA ALA A 3 32.98 7.13 -15.05
C ALA A 3 31.76 8.04 -14.87
N GLY A 4 30.78 7.60 -14.06
CA GLY A 4 29.55 8.36 -13.76
C GLY A 4 28.33 8.02 -14.62
N GLU A 5 28.45 7.15 -15.61
CA GLU A 5 27.31 6.73 -16.44
C GLU A 5 26.56 5.54 -15.82
N GLY A 6 25.22 5.62 -15.76
CA GLY A 6 24.33 4.55 -15.26
C GLY A 6 24.45 3.26 -16.08
N LEU A 7 24.00 2.14 -15.51
CA LEU A 7 23.95 0.86 -16.25
C LEU A 7 22.88 0.93 -17.34
N SER A 8 23.22 0.49 -18.55
CA SER A 8 22.25 0.35 -19.66
C SER A 8 21.70 -1.07 -19.71
N ASP A 9 20.49 -1.25 -20.25
CA ASP A 9 19.83 -2.56 -20.32
C ASP A 9 20.63 -3.62 -21.08
N ARG A 10 21.53 -3.21 -21.99
CA ARG A 10 22.41 -4.10 -22.75
C ARG A 10 23.52 -4.76 -21.90
N ILE A 11 23.74 -4.26 -20.69
CA ILE A 11 24.79 -4.75 -19.77
C ILE A 11 24.21 -5.19 -18.42
N VAL A 12 22.89 -5.37 -18.33
CA VAL A 12 22.18 -5.85 -17.14
C VAL A 12 21.42 -7.12 -17.50
N GLU A 13 21.55 -8.16 -16.68
CA GLU A 13 20.77 -9.37 -16.82
C GLU A 13 19.35 -9.14 -16.27
N GLY A 14 18.33 -9.56 -17.04
CA GLY A 14 16.94 -9.33 -16.67
C GLY A 14 16.55 -10.07 -15.38
N THR A 15 15.83 -9.38 -14.49
CA THR A 15 15.20 -9.99 -13.31
C THR A 15 13.74 -9.60 -13.24
N VAL A 16 12.91 -10.47 -12.66
CA VAL A 16 11.49 -10.19 -12.39
C VAL A 16 11.33 -9.22 -11.22
N LYS A 17 12.21 -9.33 -10.22
CA LYS A 17 12.19 -8.47 -9.03
C LYS A 17 13.62 -8.01 -8.75
N PHE A 18 13.83 -6.70 -8.84
CA PHE A 18 15.09 -6.10 -8.46
C PHE A 18 15.24 -6.12 -6.93
N GLY A 19 16.49 -5.96 -6.47
CA GLY A 19 16.77 -5.69 -5.06
C GLY A 19 16.26 -4.32 -4.62
N GLY A 20 16.66 -3.87 -3.43
CA GLY A 20 16.21 -2.58 -2.86
C GLY A 20 14.96 -2.69 -1.98
N GLY A 21 14.38 -3.89 -1.88
CA GLY A 21 13.27 -4.17 -0.97
C GLY A 21 11.89 -3.97 -1.60
N SER A 22 10.86 -4.08 -0.78
CA SER A 22 9.47 -3.84 -1.18
C SER A 22 8.71 -3.19 -0.03
N LEU A 23 7.72 -2.37 -0.38
CA LEU A 23 6.80 -1.73 0.55
C LEU A 23 5.42 -2.39 0.39
N ILE A 24 4.79 -2.75 1.52
CA ILE A 24 3.42 -3.25 1.56
C ILE A 24 2.58 -2.16 2.22
N MET A 25 1.42 -1.85 1.65
CA MET A 25 0.46 -0.92 2.24
C MET A 25 -0.92 -1.53 2.25
N TRP A 26 -1.71 -1.11 3.24
CA TRP A 26 -3.15 -1.23 3.22
C TRP A 26 -3.76 0.15 2.94
N GLY A 27 -4.90 0.18 2.28
CA GLY A 27 -5.71 1.38 2.10
C GLY A 27 -7.10 1.02 1.60
N CYS A 28 -8.03 1.95 1.73
CA CYS A 28 -9.40 1.78 1.26
C CYS A 28 -9.78 2.86 0.23
N MET A 29 -10.83 2.59 -0.55
CA MET A 29 -11.35 3.52 -1.54
C MET A 29 -12.87 3.42 -1.60
N THR A 30 -13.53 4.57 -1.68
CA THR A 30 -14.96 4.69 -1.95
C THR A 30 -15.16 5.26 -3.36
N TRP A 31 -16.41 5.35 -3.81
CA TRP A 31 -16.74 6.04 -5.06
C TRP A 31 -16.40 7.55 -5.02
N GLU A 32 -16.24 8.14 -3.83
CA GLU A 32 -15.83 9.54 -3.63
C GLU A 32 -14.32 9.72 -3.70
N GLY A 33 -13.54 8.66 -3.48
CA GLY A 33 -12.09 8.70 -3.59
C GLY A 33 -11.35 7.75 -2.65
N ALA A 34 -10.03 7.91 -2.60
CA ALA A 34 -9.16 7.14 -1.72
C ALA A 34 -9.30 7.61 -0.26
N GLY A 35 -9.44 6.65 0.66
CA GLY A 35 -9.40 6.88 2.10
C GLY A 35 -7.98 6.83 2.66
N MET A 36 -7.89 6.64 3.97
CA MET A 36 -6.64 6.49 4.69
C MET A 36 -5.90 5.21 4.26
N ALA A 37 -4.58 5.25 4.42
CA ALA A 37 -3.68 4.16 4.06
C ALA A 37 -2.51 4.10 5.04
N CYS A 38 -2.07 2.88 5.36
CA CYS A 38 -0.96 2.65 6.27
C CYS A 38 0.04 1.66 5.67
N LYS A 39 1.31 1.81 6.09
CA LYS A 39 2.37 0.87 5.73
C LYS A 39 2.25 -0.38 6.60
N ILE A 40 2.42 -1.55 5.99
CA ILE A 40 2.49 -2.83 6.68
C ILE A 40 3.94 -3.27 6.80
N ASP A 41 4.40 -3.42 8.03
CA ASP A 41 5.71 -3.99 8.33
C ASP A 41 5.60 -5.51 8.48
N GLY A 42 6.11 -6.23 7.50
CA GLY A 42 6.09 -7.70 7.49
C GLY A 42 4.80 -8.26 6.89
N ARG A 43 4.27 -9.33 7.51
CA ARG A 43 3.06 -10.02 7.04
C ARG A 43 1.87 -9.54 7.84
N MET A 44 0.82 -9.13 7.15
CA MET A 44 -0.47 -8.87 7.79
C MET A 44 -1.07 -10.16 8.34
N ASP A 45 -1.37 -10.18 9.63
CA ASP A 45 -2.17 -11.21 10.29
C ASP A 45 -3.57 -10.68 10.61
N ALA A 46 -4.39 -11.56 11.22
CA ALA A 46 -5.78 -11.23 11.51
C ALA A 46 -5.91 -10.09 12.54
N ASP A 47 -5.06 -10.10 13.58
CA ASP A 47 -5.11 -9.10 14.65
C ASP A 47 -4.72 -7.72 14.11
N LEU A 48 -3.65 -7.63 13.33
CA LEU A 48 -3.25 -6.39 12.66
C LEU A 48 -4.33 -5.91 11.69
N TYR A 49 -4.96 -6.83 10.96
CA TYR A 49 -6.04 -6.44 10.04
C TYR A 49 -7.22 -5.84 10.79
N VAL A 50 -7.67 -6.44 11.89
CA VAL A 50 -8.75 -5.89 12.73
C VAL A 50 -8.38 -4.50 13.26
N GLN A 51 -7.16 -4.31 13.76
CA GLN A 51 -6.68 -2.99 14.20
C GLN A 51 -6.76 -1.94 13.09
N ILE A 52 -6.36 -2.29 11.87
CA ILE A 52 -6.44 -1.38 10.72
C ILE A 52 -7.90 -1.03 10.38
N LEU A 53 -8.84 -1.97 10.54
CA LEU A 53 -10.26 -1.70 10.33
C LEU A 53 -10.88 -0.83 11.43
N GLU A 54 -10.40 -0.95 12.67
CA GLU A 54 -10.84 -0.13 13.80
C GLU A 54 -10.25 1.29 13.74
N ASP A 55 -9.06 1.45 13.13
CA ASP A 55 -8.36 2.74 13.05
C ASP A 55 -8.52 3.40 11.68
N GLU A 56 -7.84 2.90 10.66
CA GLU A 56 -7.68 3.57 9.35
C GLU A 56 -8.98 3.57 8.55
N LEU A 57 -9.72 2.46 8.58
CA LEU A 57 -11.02 2.41 7.92
C LEU A 57 -12.02 3.35 8.60
N GLN A 58 -12.16 3.32 9.93
CA GLN A 58 -13.12 4.19 10.62
C GLN A 58 -12.82 5.67 10.35
N GLN A 59 -11.55 6.09 10.39
CA GLN A 59 -11.14 7.45 10.01
C GLN A 59 -11.52 7.80 8.57
N SER A 60 -11.43 6.84 7.65
CA SER A 60 -11.86 7.03 6.26
C SER A 60 -13.37 7.21 6.15
N LEU A 61 -14.15 6.45 6.92
CA LEU A 61 -15.61 6.57 6.92
C LEU A 61 -16.06 7.91 7.49
N GLU A 62 -15.43 8.36 8.57
CA GLU A 62 -15.64 9.69 9.13
C GLU A 62 -15.29 10.78 8.11
N TYR A 63 -14.16 10.64 7.41
CA TYR A 63 -13.74 11.58 6.37
C TYR A 63 -14.78 11.72 5.24
N PHE A 64 -15.39 10.61 4.81
CA PHE A 64 -16.44 10.60 3.79
C PHE A 64 -17.86 10.76 4.34
N ASN A 65 -18.00 10.95 5.66
CA ASN A 65 -19.28 10.99 6.37
C ASN A 65 -20.20 9.80 5.98
N LYS A 66 -19.67 8.57 6.09
CA LYS A 66 -20.34 7.30 5.76
C LYS A 66 -20.57 6.46 7.02
N SER A 67 -21.64 5.67 7.02
CA SER A 67 -21.83 4.61 8.01
C SER A 67 -21.05 3.36 7.59
N PRO A 68 -20.54 2.55 8.53
CA PRO A 68 -20.02 1.22 8.23
C PRO A 68 -21.02 0.34 7.45
N GLU A 69 -22.32 0.58 7.63
CA GLU A 69 -23.41 -0.15 6.95
C GLU A 69 -23.49 0.18 5.45
N ASP A 70 -22.97 1.35 5.04
CA ASP A 70 -22.95 1.81 3.65
C ASP A 70 -21.77 1.22 2.86
N ILE A 71 -20.86 0.51 3.53
CA ILE A 71 -19.60 0.03 2.96
C ILE A 71 -19.73 -1.45 2.61
N LEU A 72 -19.45 -1.76 1.35
CA LEU A 72 -19.36 -3.13 0.85
C LEU A 72 -17.89 -3.48 0.64
N PHE A 73 -17.44 -4.57 1.25
CA PHE A 73 -16.13 -5.19 1.05
C PHE A 73 -16.22 -6.40 0.13
#